data_AF-A0A522E5D9-F1
#
_entry.id   AF-A0A522E5D9-F1
#
_cell.length_a   1.000
_cell.length_b   1.000
_cell.length_c   1.000
_cell.angle_alpha   90.00
_cell.angle_beta   90.00
_cell.angle_gamma   90.00
#
_symmetry.space_group_name_H-M   'P 1'
#
loop_
_entity.id
_entity.type
_entity.pdbx_description
1 polymer ?
#
loop_
_entity_poly.entity_id
_entity_poly.type
_entity_poly.pdbx_seq_one_letter_code
_entity_poly.pdbx_strand_id
1 'polypeptide(L)'
;MATFILKRDNLKLGIVLGLLGPILGLVIIYFLKYSSISFTEFFDIFIHTNKLITSIGALCLLANAVLFTFYINTHRDSTAKGIFVTTLIYGITILLLKIFN
;
A
#
# COMPACT_ATOMS: atom_id res chain seq x y z
N MET A 1 -10.57 13.52 -17.95
CA MET A 1 -9.75 14.55 -17.27
C MET A 1 -8.82 13.93 -16.20
N ALA A 2 -8.21 12.76 -16.43
CA ALA A 2 -7.31 12.10 -15.47
C ALA A 2 -5.82 12.13 -15.89
N THR A 3 -5.54 12.48 -17.14
CA THR A 3 -4.23 12.31 -17.77
C THR A 3 -3.19 13.36 -17.32
N PHE A 4 -3.62 14.50 -16.75
CA PHE A 4 -2.71 15.57 -16.33
C PHE A 4 -2.05 15.33 -14.97
N ILE A 5 -2.63 14.50 -14.10
CA ILE A 5 -2.12 14.30 -12.73
C ILE A 5 -0.88 13.40 -12.74
N LEU A 6 -0.85 12.38 -13.60
CA LEU A 6 0.25 11.42 -13.67
C LEU A 6 1.54 12.02 -14.24
N LYS A 7 1.50 13.17 -14.93
CA LYS A 7 2.68 13.79 -15.56
C LYS A 7 3.51 14.66 -14.61
N ARG A 8 3.00 14.95 -13.40
CA ARG A 8 3.68 15.83 -12.45
C ARG A 8 4.70 15.03 -11.63
N ASP A 9 5.97 15.43 -11.72
CA ASP A 9 7.01 14.95 -10.82
C ASP A 9 6.94 15.73 -9.50
N ASN A 10 6.18 15.21 -8.54
CA ASN A 10 5.95 15.87 -7.26
C ASN A 10 5.97 14.84 -6.14
N LEU A 11 6.75 15.14 -5.11
CA LEU A 11 6.87 14.30 -3.92
C LEU A 11 5.50 14.05 -3.25
N LYS A 12 4.64 15.07 -3.18
CA LYS A 12 3.27 14.95 -2.65
C LYS A 12 2.42 13.95 -3.44
N LEU A 13 2.56 13.91 -4.77
CA LEU A 13 1.88 12.93 -5.60
C LEU A 13 2.38 11.53 -5.30
N GLY A 14 3.70 11.38 -5.15
CA GLY A 14 4.33 10.11 -4.78
C GLY A 14 3.81 9.59 -3.43
N ILE A 15 3.69 10.46 -2.43
CA ILE A 15 3.13 10.09 -1.13
C ILE A 15 1.68 9.59 -1.27
N VAL A 16 0.82 10.34 -1.98
CA VAL A 16 -0.59 9.95 -2.16
C VAL A 16 -0.69 8.62 -2.90
N LEU A 17 0.12 8.43 -3.95
CA LEU A 17 0.15 7.19 -4.72
C LEU A 17 0.69 6.02 -3.91
N GLY A 18 1.71 6.23 -3.08
CA GLY A 18 2.26 5.19 -2.21
C GLY A 18 1.34 4.80 -1.05
N LEU A 19 0.34 5.61 -0.72
CA LEU A 19 -0.73 5.18 0.19
C LEU A 19 -1.80 4.31 -0.50
N LEU A 20 -1.83 4.24 -1.83
CA LEU A 20 -2.77 3.38 -2.53
C LEU A 20 -2.46 1.90 -2.33
N GLY A 21 -1.18 1.49 -2.31
CA GLY A 21 -0.79 0.11 -2.08
C GLY A 21 -1.43 -0.52 -0.82
N PRO A 22 -1.30 0.08 0.38
CA PRO A 22 -1.94 -0.43 1.59
C PRO A 22 -3.46 -0.50 1.50
N ILE A 23 -4.10 0.51 0.93
CA ILE A 23 -5.56 0.54 0.75
C ILE A 23 -5.99 -0.58 -0.20
N LEU A 24 -5.30 -0.74 -1.33
CA LEU A 24 -5.58 -1.77 -2.32
C LEU A 24 -5.41 -3.17 -1.74
N GLY A 25 -4.33 -3.44 -1.01
CA GLY A 25 -4.12 -4.77 -0.42
C GLY A 25 -5.20 -5.14 0.60
N LEU A 26 -5.64 -4.20 1.44
CA LEU A 26 -6.74 -4.41 2.38
C LEU A 26 -8.07 -4.64 1.64
N VAL A 27 -8.40 -3.77 0.68
CA VAL A 27 -9.63 -3.84 -0.10
C VAL A 27 -9.72 -5.14 -0.89
N ILE A 28 -8.64 -5.52 -1.58
CA ILE A 28 -8.60 -6.77 -2.37
C ILE A 28 -8.87 -7.98 -1.48
N ILE A 29 -8.19 -8.10 -0.33
CA ILE A 29 -8.39 -9.25 0.55
C ILE A 29 -9.77 -9.24 1.21
N TYR A 30 -10.28 -8.07 1.59
CA TYR A 30 -11.63 -7.94 2.11
C TYR A 30 -12.68 -8.48 1.12
N PHE A 31 -12.67 -7.99 -0.12
CA PHE A 31 -13.64 -8.41 -1.14
C PHE A 31 -13.49 -9.87 -1.57
N LEU A 32 -12.25 -10.41 -1.61
CA LEU A 32 -12.02 -11.79 -2.04
C LEU A 32 -12.38 -12.83 -0.98
N LYS A 33 -12.19 -12.53 0.32
CA LYS A 33 -12.22 -13.57 1.36
C LYS A 33 -13.09 -13.24 2.57
N TYR A 34 -13.42 -11.97 2.79
CA TYR A 34 -14.12 -11.49 3.99
C TYR A 34 -15.32 -10.60 3.65
N SER A 35 -15.86 -10.71 2.43
CA SER A 35 -17.00 -9.92 1.97
C SER A 35 -18.30 -10.20 2.74
N SER A 36 -18.36 -11.32 3.46
CA SER A 36 -19.50 -11.71 4.30
C SER A 36 -19.53 -11.03 5.67
N ILE A 37 -18.42 -10.42 6.12
CA ILE A 37 -18.32 -9.75 7.43
C ILE A 37 -18.18 -8.25 7.28
N SER A 38 -18.42 -7.50 8.36
CA SER A 38 -18.24 -6.05 8.35
C SER A 38 -16.76 -5.68 8.23
N PHE A 39 -16.46 -4.51 7.64
CA PHE A 39 -15.08 -4.04 7.52
C PHE A 39 -14.38 -3.89 8.88
N THR A 40 -15.12 -3.47 9.91
CA THR A 40 -14.61 -3.32 11.27
C THR A 40 -14.18 -4.68 11.85
N GLU A 41 -15.00 -5.71 11.66
CA GLU A 41 -14.70 -7.07 12.09
C GLU A 41 -13.51 -7.66 11.31
N PHE A 42 -13.45 -7.40 10.00
CA PHE A 42 -12.28 -7.77 9.19
C PHE A 42 -11.00 -7.09 9.70
N PHE A 43 -11.07 -5.80 10.05
CA PHE A 43 -9.92 -5.05 10.52
C PHE A 43 -9.41 -5.56 11.89
N ASP A 44 -10.33 -5.95 12.77
CA ASP A 44 -10.00 -6.59 14.05
C ASP A 44 -9.29 -7.94 13.83
N ILE A 45 -9.86 -8.80 12.97
CA ILE A 45 -9.26 -10.08 12.59
C ILE A 45 -7.88 -9.87 11.93
N PHE A 46 -7.74 -8.83 11.10
CA PHE A 46 -6.50 -8.47 10.44
C PHE A 46 -5.39 -8.15 11.44
N ILE A 47 -5.67 -7.30 12.43
CA ILE A 47 -4.68 -6.92 13.45
C ILE A 47 -4.30 -8.12 14.33
N HIS A 48 -5.24 -9.01 14.64
CA HIS A 48 -4.99 -10.16 15.51
C HIS A 48 -4.39 -11.37 14.79
N THR A 49 -4.36 -11.40 13.46
CA THR A 49 -3.90 -12.56 12.68
C THR A 49 -2.62 -12.27 11.92
N ASN A 50 -1.48 -12.71 12.48
CA ASN A 50 -0.15 -12.60 11.87
C ASN A 50 -0.06 -13.10 10.40
N LYS A 51 -0.82 -14.14 10.06
CA LYS A 51 -0.91 -14.65 8.68
C LYS A 51 -1.53 -13.63 7.72
N LEU A 52 -2.57 -12.91 8.15
CA LEU A 52 -3.20 -11.86 7.36
C LEU A 52 -2.31 -10.63 7.26
N ILE A 53 -1.66 -10.21 8.35
CA ILE A 53 -0.66 -9.13 8.34
C ILE A 53 0.42 -9.40 7.27
N THR A 54 0.95 -10.62 7.25
CA THR A 54 2.00 -11.00 6.29
C THR A 54 1.45 -11.05 4.86
N SER A 55 0.29 -11.65 4.64
CA SER A 55 -0.29 -11.80 3.30
C SER A 55 -0.73 -10.46 2.69
N ILE A 56 -1.43 -9.62 3.46
CA ILE A 56 -1.86 -8.29 3.02
C ILE A 56 -0.64 -7.40 2.87
N GLY A 57 0.29 -7.41 3.84
CA GLY A 57 1.52 -6.63 3.76
C GLY A 57 2.35 -6.95 2.52
N ALA A 58 2.49 -8.23 2.16
CA ALA A 58 3.16 -8.63 0.92
C ALA A 58 2.47 -8.08 -0.33
N LEU A 59 1.13 -8.13 -0.40
CA LEU A 59 0.38 -7.56 -1.52
C LEU A 59 0.52 -6.03 -1.59
N CYS A 60 0.48 -5.34 -0.46
CA CYS A 60 0.67 -3.89 -0.39
C CYS A 60 2.06 -3.47 -0.88
N LEU A 61 3.10 -4.17 -0.41
CA LEU A 61 4.48 -3.93 -0.81
C LEU A 61 4.67 -4.23 -2.30
N LEU A 62 4.08 -5.32 -2.81
CA LEU A 62 4.14 -5.66 -4.24
C LEU A 62 3.46 -4.58 -5.09
N ALA A 63 2.25 -4.15 -4.73
CA ALA A 63 1.52 -3.12 -5.46
C ALA A 63 2.31 -1.81 -5.54
N ASN A 64 2.93 -1.38 -4.43
CA ASN A 64 3.75 -0.18 -4.42
C ASN A 64 5.11 -0.36 -5.10
N ALA A 65 5.68 -1.57 -5.11
CA ALA A 65 6.89 -1.86 -5.90
C ALA A 65 6.62 -1.75 -7.41
N VAL A 66 5.43 -2.18 -7.87
CA VAL A 66 4.99 -2.00 -9.27
C VAL A 66 4.84 -0.51 -9.59
N LEU A 67 4.16 0.26 -8.74
CA LEU A 67 4.01 1.70 -8.92
C LEU A 67 5.38 2.40 -8.92
N PHE A 68 6.24 2.09 -7.96
CA PHE A 68 7.59 2.62 -7.88
C PHE A 68 8.39 2.36 -9.16
N THR A 69 8.39 1.12 -9.64
CA THR A 69 9.08 0.70 -10.87
C THR A 69 8.54 1.44 -12.11
N PHE A 70 7.23 1.66 -12.18
CA PHE A 70 6.64 2.41 -13.27
C PHE A 70 7.10 3.88 -13.27
N TYR A 71 7.11 4.52 -12.10
CA TYR A 71 7.49 5.94 -11.99
C TYR A 71 8.98 6.19 -12.18
N ILE A 72 9.85 5.30 -11.69
CA ILE A 72 11.30 5.42 -11.91
C ILE A 72 11.67 5.24 -13.39
N ASN A 73 11.04 4.28 -14.08
CA ASN A 73 11.26 4.07 -15.52
C ASN A 73 10.72 5.22 -16.39
N THR A 74 9.78 6.02 -15.87
CA THR A 74 9.26 7.20 -16.57
C THR A 74 10.08 8.48 -16.23
N HIS A 75 11.25 8.34 -15.58
CA HIS A 75 12.09 9.46 -15.14
C HIS A 75 11.36 10.48 -14.25
N ARG A 76 10.46 10.00 -13.38
CA ARG A 76 9.72 10.82 -12.41
C ARG A 76 10.26 10.57 -10.99
N ASP A 77 11.48 11.00 -10.78
CA ASP A 77 12.28 10.63 -9.60
C ASP A 77 11.69 11.17 -8.30
N SER A 78 11.09 12.38 -8.29
CA SER A 78 10.49 12.96 -7.09
C SER A 78 9.22 12.22 -6.66
N THR A 79 8.40 11.82 -7.63
CA THR A 79 7.22 10.97 -7.37
C THR A 79 7.64 9.57 -6.93
N ALA A 80 8.64 8.96 -7.57
CA ALA A 80 9.18 7.67 -7.16
C ALA A 80 9.73 7.70 -5.72
N LYS A 81 10.46 8.77 -5.35
CA LYS A 81 10.91 9.00 -3.96
C LYS A 81 9.75 9.07 -2.98
N GLY A 82 8.68 9.78 -3.32
CA GLY A 82 7.47 9.85 -2.47
C GLY A 82 6.86 8.48 -2.22
N ILE A 83 6.69 7.67 -3.28
CA ILE A 83 6.16 6.29 -3.18
C ILE A 83 7.07 5.44 -2.29
N PHE A 84 8.39 5.52 -2.50
CA PHE A 84 9.37 4.74 -1.76
C PHE A 84 9.39 5.10 -0.26
N VAL A 85 9.37 6.40 0.07
CA VAL A 85 9.35 6.86 1.48
C VAL A 85 8.09 6.39 2.17
N THR A 86 6.91 6.52 1.55
CA THR A 86 5.68 5.97 2.14
C THR A 86 5.75 4.47 2.30
N THR A 87 6.36 3.77 1.34
CA THR A 87 6.57 2.32 1.37
C THR A 87 7.40 1.86 2.55
N LEU A 88 8.48 2.58 2.84
CA LEU A 88 9.27 2.35 4.04
C LEU A 88 8.47 2.59 5.32
N ILE A 89 7.73 3.69 5.41
CA ILE A 89 6.97 4.05 6.63
C ILE A 89 5.96 2.94 6.97
N TYR A 90 5.03 2.63 6.08
CA TYR A 90 4.02 1.62 6.40
C TYR A 90 4.62 0.21 6.40
N GLY A 91 5.70 -0.06 5.63
CA GLY A 91 6.40 -1.34 5.66
C GLY A 91 6.98 -1.63 7.04
N ILE A 92 7.60 -0.62 7.66
CA ILE A 92 8.05 -0.68 9.07
C ILE A 92 6.84 -0.87 9.98
N THR A 93 5.74 -0.13 9.79
CA THR A 93 4.51 -0.30 10.59
C THR A 93 3.98 -1.74 10.55
N ILE A 94 3.94 -2.37 9.38
CA ILE A 94 3.48 -3.77 9.21
C ILE A 94 4.42 -4.75 9.92
N LEU A 95 5.74 -4.52 9.82
CA LEU A 95 6.72 -5.33 10.53
C LEU A 95 6.58 -5.20 12.05
N LEU A 96 6.38 -3.98 12.56
CA LEU A 96 6.14 -3.75 13.99
C LEU A 96 4.84 -4.43 14.44
N LEU A 97 3.74 -4.27 13.70
CA LEU A 97 2.48 -4.95 14.01
C LEU A 97 2.64 -6.47 14.08
N LYS A 98 3.42 -7.05 13.17
CA LYS A 98 3.71 -8.49 13.18
C LYS A 98 4.56 -8.94 14.39
N ILE A 99 5.47 -8.10 14.86
CA ILE A 99 6.36 -8.44 15.99
C ILE A 99 5.62 -8.33 17.33
N PHE A 100 4.72 -7.35 17.46
CA PHE A 100 3.99 -7.09 18.70
C PHE A 100 2.66 -7.84 18.82
N ASN A 101 2.22 -8.55 17.77
CA ASN A 101 1.04 -9.40 17.78
C ASN A 101 1.40 -10.88 17.97
#